data_AF-A0A523VXH5-F1
#
_entry.id   AF-A0A523VXH5-F1
#
_cell.length_a   1.000
_cell.length_b   1.000
_cell.length_c   1.000
_cell.angle_alpha   90.00
_cell.angle_beta   90.00
_cell.angle_gamma   90.00
#
_symmetry.space_group_name_H-M   'P 1'
#
loop_
_entity.id
_entity.type
_entity.pdbx_description
1 polymer ?
#
loop_
_entity_poly.entity_id
_entity_poly.type
_entity_poly.pdbx_seq_one_letter_code
_entity_poly.pdbx_strand_id
1 'polypeptide(L)'
;MNFAIPRNNNSEMLLYIWKIIDIPTISQNDLLYKISFELFLFPPNEAISFINNCLDNQLLVKDNNLNFTLSKNLNQQLKNWQKKRKKAVLKKIVSSKQITQIQSDTGKEKSTNFNVLINSFTDKGTLNRSVSISDTAFEILECDSAKGILKSRVKGSKEESYIIEINTKKKLVCHNCHDFVTRRADNKKFCKHLTKLFLLLKDKDETIAEFFLNKLAENINTWNFTS
;
A
#
# COMPACT_ATOMS: atom_id res chain seq x y z
N MET A 1 16.16 12.51 -2.50
CA MET A 1 17.23 12.22 -1.51
C MET A 1 18.16 11.24 -2.18
N ASN A 2 19.45 11.57 -2.30
CA ASN A 2 20.44 10.59 -2.73
C ASN A 2 20.54 9.53 -1.63
N PHE A 3 20.21 8.28 -1.96
CA PHE A 3 20.33 7.12 -1.08
C PHE A 3 21.75 6.52 -1.12
N ALA A 4 22.75 7.30 -1.54
CA ALA A 4 24.11 6.86 -1.57
C ALA A 4 24.60 6.64 -0.13
N ILE A 5 25.02 5.41 0.16
CA ILE A 5 25.67 5.06 1.42
C ILE A 5 27.05 5.73 1.42
N PRO A 6 27.38 6.60 2.39
CA PRO A 6 28.60 7.40 2.38
C PRO A 6 29.81 6.58 2.86
N ARG A 7 30.18 5.55 2.08
CA ARG A 7 31.23 4.57 2.46
C ARG A 7 32.63 5.17 2.68
N ASN A 8 32.90 6.35 2.12
CA ASN A 8 34.23 6.97 2.13
C ASN A 8 34.45 7.97 3.27
N ASN A 9 33.45 8.21 4.13
CA ASN A 9 33.55 9.19 5.21
C ASN A 9 32.95 8.61 6.50
N ASN A 10 33.81 8.33 7.49
CA ASN A 10 33.40 7.65 8.72
C ASN A 10 32.39 8.46 9.54
N SER A 11 32.50 9.79 9.55
CA SER A 11 31.55 10.68 10.23
C SER A 11 30.16 10.63 9.57
N GLU A 12 30.11 10.69 8.24
CA GLU A 12 28.85 10.60 7.50
C GLU A 12 28.23 9.21 7.57
N MET A 13 29.06 8.16 7.52
CA MET A 13 28.64 6.76 7.64
C MET A 13 28.08 6.47 9.03
N LEU A 14 28.74 6.94 10.08
CA LEU A 14 28.26 6.79 11.45
C LEU A 14 26.94 7.53 11.67
N LEU A 15 26.83 8.77 11.16
CA LEU A 15 25.57 9.51 11.16
C LEU A 15 24.47 8.79 10.35
N TYR A 16 24.82 8.16 9.23
CA TYR A 16 23.88 7.37 8.44
C TYR A 16 23.33 6.19 9.23
N ILE A 17 24.20 5.42 9.90
CA ILE A 17 23.82 4.32 10.78
C ILE A 17 22.87 4.81 11.89
N TRP A 18 23.23 5.89 12.59
CA TRP A 18 22.40 6.43 13.68
C TRP A 18 21.04 6.97 13.22
N LYS A 19 20.94 7.48 12.00
CA LYS A 19 19.64 7.87 11.40
C LYS A 19 18.71 6.67 11.16
N ILE A 20 19.27 5.46 11.05
CA ILE A 20 18.51 4.22 10.87
C ILE A 20 18.15 3.61 12.22
N ILE A 21 19.12 3.51 13.15
CA ILE A 21 18.88 2.89 14.47
C ILE A 21 17.97 3.77 15.34
N ASP A 22 18.16 5.10 15.30
CA ASP A 22 17.31 6.10 15.97
C ASP A 22 17.17 5.93 17.50
N ILE A 23 18.22 5.45 18.18
CA ILE A 23 18.30 5.34 19.65
C ILE A 23 19.47 6.17 20.20
N PRO A 24 19.40 6.65 21.46
CA PRO A 24 20.42 7.53 22.03
C PRO A 24 21.74 6.82 22.36
N THR A 25 21.67 5.56 22.79
CA THR A 25 22.79 4.74 23.24
C THR A 25 22.64 3.32 22.67
N ILE A 26 23.75 2.63 22.45
CA ILE A 26 23.75 1.24 21.97
C ILE A 26 24.97 0.49 22.50
N SER A 27 24.82 -0.78 22.90
CA SER A 27 25.97 -1.59 23.32
C SER A 27 26.92 -1.87 22.15
N GLN A 28 28.18 -2.17 22.43
CA GLN A 28 29.15 -2.51 21.39
C GLN A 28 28.73 -3.73 20.55
N ASN A 29 28.23 -4.77 21.22
CA ASN A 29 27.80 -6.00 20.56
C ASN A 29 26.57 -5.77 19.69
N ASP A 30 25.59 -5.00 20.18
CA ASP A 30 24.40 -4.65 19.40
C ASP A 30 24.76 -3.79 18.20
N LEU A 31 25.67 -2.81 18.36
CA LEU A 31 26.11 -1.98 17.25
C LEU A 31 26.78 -2.81 16.15
N LEU A 32 27.67 -3.73 16.54
CA LEU A 32 28.33 -4.65 15.62
C LEU A 32 27.29 -5.53 14.88
N TYR A 33 26.39 -6.15 15.64
CA TYR A 33 25.32 -6.98 15.08
C TYR A 33 24.45 -6.19 14.10
N LYS A 34 24.05 -4.97 14.45
CA LYS A 34 23.25 -4.12 13.57
C LYS A 34 23.99 -3.76 12.29
N ILE A 35 25.23 -3.29 12.39
CA ILE A 35 26.02 -2.88 11.22
C ILE A 35 26.23 -4.05 10.25
N SER A 36 26.58 -5.23 10.78
CA SER A 36 26.98 -6.36 9.96
C SER A 36 25.84 -7.26 9.52
N PHE A 37 24.87 -7.51 10.39
CA PHE A 37 23.82 -8.49 10.14
C PHE A 37 22.48 -7.83 9.78
N GLU A 38 22.03 -6.80 10.50
CA GLU A 38 20.73 -6.17 10.19
C GLU A 38 20.81 -5.22 8.99
N LEU A 39 21.88 -4.43 8.91
CA LEU A 39 22.02 -3.36 7.91
C LEU A 39 22.91 -3.77 6.73
N PHE A 40 23.62 -4.90 6.83
CA PHE A 40 24.53 -5.42 5.78
C PHE A 40 25.51 -4.36 5.24
N LEU A 41 26.00 -3.47 6.10
CA LEU A 41 26.84 -2.35 5.68
C LEU A 41 28.32 -2.75 5.54
N PHE A 42 28.79 -3.55 6.51
CA PHE A 42 30.17 -4.04 6.60
C PHE A 42 30.18 -5.49 7.13
N PRO A 43 31.04 -6.37 6.60
CA PRO A 43 31.35 -7.65 7.24
C PRO A 43 31.81 -7.46 8.71
N PRO A 44 31.69 -8.47 9.59
CA PRO A 44 32.00 -8.33 11.03
C PRO A 44 33.38 -7.73 11.33
N ASN A 45 34.42 -8.19 10.65
CA ASN A 45 35.79 -7.69 10.87
C ASN A 45 35.93 -6.21 10.46
N GLU A 46 35.37 -5.83 9.32
CA GLU A 46 35.37 -4.43 8.86
C GLU A 46 34.53 -3.53 9.76
N ALA A 47 33.40 -4.03 10.28
CA ALA A 47 32.57 -3.29 11.22
C ALA A 47 33.31 -3.03 12.54
N ILE A 48 34.06 -4.01 13.05
CA ILE A 48 34.93 -3.82 14.23
C ILE A 48 35.98 -2.73 13.94
N SER A 49 36.69 -2.82 12.81
CA SER A 49 37.67 -1.80 12.41
C SER A 49 37.06 -0.41 12.27
N PHE A 50 35.86 -0.32 11.69
CA PHE A 50 35.10 0.92 11.56
C PHE A 50 34.71 1.52 12.92
N ILE A 51 34.18 0.71 13.83
CA ILE A 51 33.80 1.16 15.18
C ILE A 51 35.03 1.66 15.95
N ASN A 52 36.14 0.92 15.91
CA ASN A 52 37.39 1.33 16.55
C ASN A 52 37.91 2.65 15.97
N ASN A 53 37.93 2.80 14.64
CA ASN A 53 38.31 4.05 14.00
C ASN A 53 37.40 5.21 14.43
N CYS A 54 36.10 4.97 14.59
CA CYS A 54 35.16 5.99 15.08
C CYS A 54 35.42 6.38 16.54
N LEU A 55 35.88 5.46 17.39
CA LEU A 55 36.31 5.76 18.76
C LEU A 55 37.61 6.57 18.76
N ASP A 56 38.61 6.15 17.98
CA ASP A 56 39.92 6.81 17.88
C ASP A 56 39.78 8.26 17.40
N ASN A 57 38.86 8.50 16.45
CA ASN A 57 38.55 9.83 15.92
C ASN A 57 37.50 10.59 16.74
N GLN A 58 37.15 10.12 17.94
CA GLN A 58 36.19 10.77 18.85
C GLN A 58 34.81 11.06 18.22
N LEU A 59 34.42 10.24 17.24
CA LEU A 59 33.09 10.25 16.62
C LEU A 59 32.08 9.49 17.49
N LEU A 60 32.55 8.43 18.16
CA LEU A 60 31.84 7.70 19.20
C LEU A 60 32.42 8.00 20.58
N VAL A 61 31.55 8.02 21.58
CA VAL A 61 31.91 8.12 23.00
C VAL A 61 31.39 6.88 23.71
N LYS A 62 32.29 6.21 24.43
CA LYS A 62 32.00 5.03 25.24
C LYS A 62 31.71 5.46 26.68
N ASP A 63 30.60 4.99 27.25
CA ASP A 63 30.29 5.17 28.66
C ASP A 63 30.88 4.04 29.53
N ASN A 64 30.74 4.18 30.86
CA ASN A 64 31.23 3.20 31.83
C ASN A 64 30.56 1.82 31.72
N ASN A 65 29.39 1.74 31.08
CA ASN A 65 28.62 0.51 30.86
C ASN A 65 28.89 -0.11 29.48
N LEU A 66 29.96 0.32 28.81
CA LEU A 66 30.33 -0.12 27.46
C LEU A 66 29.29 0.20 26.38
N ASN A 67 28.40 1.17 26.62
CA ASN A 67 27.51 1.69 25.59
C ASN A 67 28.17 2.81 24.82
N PHE A 68 27.79 2.92 23.56
CA PHE A 68 28.23 3.93 22.63
C PHE A 68 27.15 4.99 22.41
N THR A 69 27.61 6.22 22.35
CA THR A 69 26.84 7.39 21.93
C THR A 69 27.59 8.15 20.87
N LEU A 70 26.86 8.93 20.07
CA LEU A 70 27.50 9.90 19.17
C LEU A 70 28.19 11.01 19.97
N SER A 71 29.30 11.50 19.44
CA SER A 71 29.94 12.71 19.93
C SER A 71 28.96 13.90 19.93
N LYS A 72 29.24 14.91 20.76
CA LYS A 72 28.37 16.10 20.89
C LYS A 72 28.05 16.75 19.54
N ASN A 73 29.04 16.84 18.66
CA ASN A 73 28.86 17.43 17.32
C ASN A 73 27.92 16.58 16.46
N LEU A 74 28.18 15.27 16.33
CA LEU A 74 27.35 14.37 15.53
C LEU A 74 25.93 14.24 16.08
N ASN A 75 25.77 14.19 17.40
CA ASN A 75 24.46 14.19 18.03
C ASN A 75 23.67 15.48 17.71
N GLN A 76 24.33 16.64 17.69
CA GLN A 76 23.69 17.89 17.27
C GLN A 76 23.27 17.84 15.79
N GLN A 77 24.10 17.27 14.91
CA GLN A 77 23.76 17.07 13.51
C GLN A 77 22.56 16.12 13.35
N LEU A 78 22.52 15.01 14.09
CA LEU A 78 21.41 14.07 14.11
C LEU A 78 20.11 14.74 14.56
N LYS A 79 20.13 15.49 15.66
CA LYS A 79 18.96 16.25 16.16
C LYS A 79 18.46 17.27 15.14
N ASN A 80 19.36 17.98 14.48
CA ASN A 80 19.00 18.93 13.42
C ASN A 80 18.35 18.21 12.23
N TRP A 81 18.88 17.05 11.84
CA TRP A 81 18.30 16.21 10.80
C TRP A 81 16.92 15.67 11.19
N GLN A 82 16.75 15.15 12.41
CA GLN A 82 15.48 14.65 12.94
C GLN A 82 14.41 15.76 12.94
N LYS A 83 14.76 16.98 13.37
CA LYS A 83 13.88 18.16 13.31
C LYS A 83 13.45 18.47 11.88
N LYS A 84 14.40 18.50 10.93
CA LYS A 84 14.11 18.73 9.49
C LYS A 84 13.22 17.63 8.93
N ARG A 85 13.52 16.36 9.22
CA ARG A 85 12.74 15.19 8.81
C ARG A 85 11.32 15.25 9.37
N LYS A 86 11.14 15.51 10.66
CA LYS A 86 9.81 15.66 11.28
C LYS A 86 8.98 16.72 10.57
N LYS A 87 9.55 17.91 10.32
CA LYS A 87 8.89 18.98 9.55
C LYS A 87 8.52 18.53 8.13
N ALA A 88 9.43 17.87 7.42
CA ALA A 88 9.18 17.38 6.06
C ALA A 88 8.09 16.29 6.01
N VAL A 89 8.11 15.34 6.95
CA VAL A 89 7.10 14.29 7.08
C VAL A 89 5.74 14.90 7.41
N LEU A 90 5.66 15.81 8.37
CA LEU A 90 4.41 16.52 8.69
C LEU A 90 3.90 17.32 7.49
N LYS A 91 4.76 18.05 6.78
CA LYS A 91 4.39 18.76 5.54
C LYS A 91 3.88 17.79 4.47
N LYS A 92 4.49 16.62 4.33
CA LYS A 92 4.02 15.58 3.39
C LYS A 92 2.69 14.98 3.82
N ILE A 93 2.48 14.72 5.12
CA ILE A 93 1.19 14.25 5.65
C ILE A 93 0.12 15.30 5.43
N VAL A 94 0.37 16.57 5.77
CA VAL A 94 -0.59 17.67 5.57
C VAL A 94 -0.86 17.89 4.09
N SER A 95 0.15 17.94 3.23
CA SER A 95 -0.06 18.06 1.78
C SER A 95 -0.72 16.82 1.18
N SER A 96 -0.49 15.62 1.70
CA SER A 96 -1.21 14.42 1.24
C SER A 96 -2.64 14.41 1.74
N LYS A 97 -2.92 14.90 2.95
CA LYS A 97 -4.28 15.14 3.45
C LYS A 97 -4.97 16.23 2.65
N GLN A 98 -4.30 17.34 2.36
CA GLN A 98 -4.79 18.39 1.48
C GLN A 98 -4.93 17.91 0.05
N ILE A 99 -4.09 17.03 -0.49
CA ILE A 99 -4.30 16.42 -1.81
C ILE A 99 -5.47 15.44 -1.74
N THR A 100 -5.65 14.70 -0.65
CA THR A 100 -6.83 13.83 -0.46
C THR A 100 -8.10 14.66 -0.30
N GLN A 101 -8.01 15.83 0.35
CA GLN A 101 -9.10 16.75 0.64
C GLN A 101 -9.38 17.68 -0.55
N ILE A 102 -8.37 18.06 -1.33
CA ILE A 102 -8.49 18.72 -2.62
C ILE A 102 -8.95 17.69 -3.64
N GLN A 103 -8.58 16.41 -3.57
CA GLN A 103 -9.22 15.36 -4.37
C GLN A 103 -10.68 15.14 -3.96
N SER A 104 -11.05 15.39 -2.69
CA SER A 104 -12.46 15.43 -2.27
C SER A 104 -13.18 16.75 -2.60
N ASP A 105 -12.46 17.87 -2.73
CA ASP A 105 -13.05 19.22 -2.92
C ASP A 105 -12.95 19.74 -4.37
N THR A 106 -11.98 19.27 -5.16
CA THR A 106 -11.78 19.58 -6.60
C THR A 106 -12.15 18.42 -7.52
N GLY A 107 -12.43 17.24 -6.94
CA GLY A 107 -13.31 16.26 -7.56
C GLY A 107 -14.75 16.54 -7.15
N LYS A 108 -15.36 17.61 -7.67
CA LYS A 108 -16.83 17.66 -7.80
C LYS A 108 -17.27 16.64 -8.87
N GLU A 109 -17.02 15.36 -8.64
CA GLU A 109 -18.15 14.44 -8.68
C GLU A 109 -18.57 14.35 -7.22
N LYS A 110 -19.83 14.71 -6.92
CA LYS A 110 -20.48 14.36 -5.65
C LYS A 110 -19.99 12.96 -5.27
N SER A 111 -19.56 12.72 -4.02
CA SER A 111 -19.37 11.33 -3.57
C SER A 111 -20.73 10.63 -3.71
N THR A 112 -20.96 10.00 -4.87
CA THR A 112 -22.20 9.29 -5.11
C THR A 112 -22.19 8.06 -4.23
N ASN A 113 -23.37 7.59 -3.87
CA ASN A 113 -23.53 6.40 -3.05
C ASN A 113 -22.79 5.21 -3.71
N PHE A 114 -22.78 5.16 -5.04
CA PHE A 114 -21.95 4.25 -5.84
C PHE A 114 -20.47 4.23 -5.44
N ASN A 115 -19.81 5.40 -5.32
CA ASN A 115 -18.39 5.48 -5.00
C ASN A 115 -18.08 4.91 -3.60
N VAL A 116 -18.97 5.12 -2.62
CA VAL A 116 -18.83 4.51 -1.29
C VAL A 116 -18.97 3.00 -1.39
N LEU A 117 -19.97 2.52 -2.13
CA LEU A 117 -20.28 1.12 -2.27
C LEU A 117 -19.20 0.34 -3.01
N ILE A 118 -18.72 0.80 -4.16
CA ILE A 118 -17.71 0.08 -4.95
C ILE A 118 -16.37 -0.02 -4.21
N ASN A 119 -16.02 0.99 -3.42
CA ASN A 119 -14.81 1.01 -2.59
C ASN A 119 -14.88 -0.02 -1.44
N SER A 120 -16.06 -0.43 -1.01
CA SER A 120 -16.19 -1.49 0.01
C SER A 120 -15.76 -2.87 -0.53
N PHE A 121 -15.83 -3.09 -1.84
CA PHE A 121 -15.46 -4.35 -2.49
C PHE A 121 -14.09 -4.31 -3.19
N THR A 122 -13.43 -3.16 -3.23
CA THR A 122 -12.21 -2.97 -4.03
C THR A 122 -11.10 -2.28 -3.23
N ASP A 123 -9.88 -2.35 -3.76
CA ASP A 123 -8.74 -1.57 -3.28
C ASP A 123 -8.26 -0.63 -4.41
N LYS A 124 -7.48 0.41 -4.05
CA LYS A 124 -6.97 1.40 -5.02
C LYS A 124 -6.20 0.75 -6.18
N GLY A 125 -5.43 -0.31 -5.90
CA GLY A 125 -4.68 -1.03 -6.93
C GLY A 125 -5.59 -1.76 -7.92
N THR A 126 -6.72 -2.27 -7.45
CA THR A 126 -7.71 -2.99 -8.27
C THR A 126 -8.54 -2.03 -9.11
N LEU A 127 -8.93 -0.88 -8.56
CA LEU A 127 -9.57 0.21 -9.31
C LEU A 127 -8.66 0.73 -10.43
N ASN A 128 -7.38 0.98 -10.15
CA ASN A 128 -6.45 1.43 -11.18
C ASN A 128 -6.27 0.38 -12.29
N ARG A 129 -6.24 -0.91 -11.94
CA ARG A 129 -6.16 -2.02 -12.91
C ARG A 129 -7.46 -2.26 -13.68
N SER A 130 -8.61 -1.81 -13.18
CA SER A 130 -9.88 -1.97 -13.90
C SER A 130 -10.02 -0.98 -15.04
N VAL A 131 -9.46 0.22 -14.90
CA VAL A 131 -9.49 1.28 -15.93
C VAL A 131 -8.81 0.85 -17.24
N SER A 132 -7.80 -0.04 -17.17
CA SER A 132 -7.11 -0.53 -18.37
C SER A 132 -7.88 -1.58 -19.17
N ILE A 133 -9.02 -2.06 -18.67
CA ILE A 133 -9.89 -2.98 -19.42
C ILE A 133 -10.83 -2.16 -20.29
N SER A 134 -10.87 -2.45 -21.59
CA SER A 134 -11.76 -1.76 -22.52
C SER A 134 -13.24 -2.06 -22.25
N ASP A 135 -14.11 -1.07 -22.42
CA ASP A 135 -15.57 -1.25 -22.29
C ASP A 135 -16.11 -2.27 -23.30
N THR A 136 -15.53 -2.31 -24.51
CA THR A 136 -15.91 -3.25 -25.57
C THR A 136 -15.49 -4.69 -25.28
N ALA A 137 -14.72 -4.93 -24.22
CA ALA A 137 -14.41 -6.26 -23.74
C ALA A 137 -15.59 -6.91 -23.00
N PHE A 138 -16.61 -6.13 -22.60
CA PHE A 138 -17.77 -6.61 -21.87
C PHE A 138 -18.99 -6.79 -22.77
N GLU A 139 -19.65 -7.92 -22.59
CA GLU A 139 -20.97 -8.23 -23.13
C GLU A 139 -21.92 -8.38 -21.95
N ILE A 140 -22.94 -7.53 -21.82
CA ILE A 140 -23.98 -7.67 -20.79
C ILE A 140 -25.07 -8.56 -21.38
N LEU A 141 -25.27 -9.74 -20.80
CA LEU A 141 -26.23 -10.73 -21.26
C LEU A 141 -27.61 -10.54 -20.61
N GLU A 142 -27.63 -10.19 -19.32
CA GLU A 142 -28.86 -9.97 -18.56
C GLU A 142 -28.59 -8.92 -17.47
N CYS A 143 -29.44 -7.92 -17.34
CA CYS A 143 -29.36 -6.92 -16.27
C CYS A 143 -30.79 -6.54 -15.86
N ASP A 144 -31.29 -7.20 -14.83
CA ASP A 144 -32.68 -7.10 -14.38
C ASP A 144 -32.70 -6.94 -12.86
N SER A 145 -32.89 -5.71 -12.39
CA SER A 145 -32.95 -5.38 -10.96
C SER A 145 -34.19 -5.97 -10.27
N ALA A 146 -35.31 -6.12 -10.99
CA ALA A 146 -36.53 -6.73 -10.45
C ALA A 146 -36.37 -8.23 -10.20
N LYS A 147 -35.67 -8.94 -11.09
CA LYS A 147 -35.28 -10.35 -10.87
C LYS A 147 -34.07 -10.48 -9.96
N GLY A 148 -33.26 -9.43 -9.84
CA GLY A 148 -32.01 -9.43 -9.10
C GLY A 148 -30.91 -10.21 -9.79
N ILE A 149 -30.86 -10.17 -11.13
CA ILE A 149 -29.92 -10.93 -11.96
C ILE A 149 -29.08 -9.97 -12.78
N LEU A 150 -27.75 -10.14 -12.70
CA LEU A 150 -26.78 -9.50 -13.58
C LEU A 150 -25.84 -10.57 -14.14
N LYS A 151 -25.84 -10.73 -15.45
CA LYS A 151 -24.97 -11.66 -16.19
C LYS A 151 -24.18 -10.91 -17.24
N SER A 152 -22.89 -11.19 -17.30
CA SER A 152 -21.99 -10.61 -18.28
C SER A 152 -20.87 -11.59 -18.66
N ARG A 153 -20.30 -11.39 -19.85
CA ARG A 153 -19.03 -11.99 -20.26
C ARG A 153 -17.99 -10.89 -20.42
N VAL A 154 -16.75 -11.21 -20.09
CA VAL A 154 -15.61 -10.32 -20.31
C VAL A 154 -14.50 -11.07 -21.04
N LYS A 155 -13.98 -10.48 -22.11
CA LYS A 155 -12.83 -11.03 -22.84
C LYS A 155 -11.61 -11.09 -21.91
N GLY A 156 -11.08 -12.29 -21.73
CA GLY A 156 -9.92 -12.54 -20.89
C GLY A 156 -8.60 -12.40 -21.64
N SER A 157 -7.51 -12.77 -20.97
CA SER A 157 -6.21 -13.01 -21.59
C SER A 157 -6.11 -14.39 -22.28
N LYS A 158 -7.14 -15.23 -22.11
CA LYS A 158 -7.27 -16.54 -22.76
C LYS A 158 -8.29 -16.43 -23.89
N GLU A 159 -8.29 -17.40 -24.81
CA GLU A 159 -9.25 -17.47 -25.92
C GLU A 159 -10.71 -17.53 -25.42
N GLU A 160 -10.94 -18.08 -24.24
CA GLU A 160 -12.26 -18.14 -23.61
C GLU A 160 -12.56 -16.91 -22.75
N SER A 161 -13.76 -16.35 -22.93
CA SER A 161 -14.28 -15.25 -22.10
C SER A 161 -14.58 -15.72 -20.68
N TYR A 162 -14.29 -14.87 -19.70
CA TYR A 162 -14.70 -15.10 -18.32
C TYR A 162 -16.18 -14.78 -18.13
N ILE A 163 -16.88 -15.59 -17.33
CA ILE A 163 -18.29 -15.38 -16.98
C ILE A 163 -18.39 -14.55 -15.71
N ILE A 164 -19.37 -13.66 -15.63
CA ILE A 164 -19.75 -12.95 -14.41
C ILE A 164 -21.25 -13.14 -14.21
N GLU A 165 -21.66 -13.69 -13.08
CA GLU A 165 -23.06 -13.79 -12.66
C GLU A 165 -23.23 -13.27 -11.24
N ILE A 166 -24.19 -12.37 -11.04
CA ILE A 166 -24.62 -11.90 -9.73
C ILE A 166 -26.12 -12.19 -9.60
N ASN A 167 -26.50 -12.90 -8.55
CA ASN A 167 -27.88 -13.24 -8.26
C ASN A 167 -28.22 -12.88 -6.81
N THR A 168 -29.07 -11.87 -6.62
CA THR A 168 -29.40 -11.35 -5.29
C THR A 168 -30.29 -12.30 -4.49
N LYS A 169 -31.13 -13.10 -5.16
CA LYS A 169 -32.01 -14.08 -4.51
C LYS A 169 -31.22 -15.28 -4.00
N LYS A 170 -30.29 -15.78 -4.81
CA LYS A 170 -29.36 -16.87 -4.44
C LYS A 170 -28.18 -16.40 -3.59
N LYS A 171 -28.02 -15.08 -3.42
CA LYS A 171 -26.85 -14.44 -2.79
C LYS A 171 -25.53 -14.97 -3.34
N LEU A 172 -25.42 -14.95 -4.67
CA LEU A 172 -24.30 -15.53 -5.41
C LEU A 172 -23.57 -14.47 -6.23
N VAL A 173 -22.24 -14.47 -6.16
CA VAL A 173 -21.34 -13.84 -7.13
C VAL A 173 -20.46 -14.94 -7.72
N CYS A 174 -20.70 -15.29 -8.98
CA CYS A 174 -19.94 -16.28 -9.71
C CYS A 174 -19.02 -15.60 -10.72
N HIS A 175 -17.72 -15.91 -10.67
CA HIS A 175 -16.75 -15.43 -11.67
C HIS A 175 -15.52 -16.33 -11.75
N ASN A 176 -15.11 -16.71 -12.95
CA ASN A 176 -14.06 -17.71 -13.17
C ASN A 176 -12.66 -17.14 -13.50
N CYS A 177 -12.42 -15.83 -13.37
CA CYS A 177 -11.07 -15.32 -13.63
C CYS A 177 -10.08 -15.71 -12.53
N HIS A 178 -8.83 -15.98 -12.90
CA HIS A 178 -7.81 -16.45 -11.97
C HIS A 178 -7.62 -15.54 -10.74
N ASP A 179 -7.60 -14.20 -10.92
CA ASP A 179 -7.49 -13.24 -9.80
C ASP A 179 -8.64 -13.39 -8.81
N PHE A 180 -9.86 -13.59 -9.32
CA PHE A 180 -11.04 -13.74 -8.48
C PHE A 180 -11.01 -15.05 -7.69
N VAL A 181 -10.83 -16.16 -8.41
CA VAL A 181 -10.84 -17.52 -7.84
C VAL A 181 -9.76 -17.70 -6.79
N THR A 182 -8.54 -17.20 -7.02
CA THR A 182 -7.41 -17.47 -6.14
C THR A 182 -7.19 -16.46 -5.02
N ARG A 183 -7.73 -15.24 -5.14
CA ARG A 183 -7.38 -14.14 -4.19
C ARG A 183 -8.56 -13.32 -3.68
N ARG A 184 -9.64 -13.20 -4.45
CA ARG A 184 -10.69 -12.20 -4.16
C ARG A 184 -11.96 -12.82 -3.59
N ALA A 185 -12.34 -14.01 -4.06
CA ALA A 185 -13.55 -14.71 -3.65
C ALA A 185 -13.60 -14.96 -2.13
N ASP A 186 -12.53 -15.53 -1.55
CA ASP A 186 -12.44 -15.83 -0.11
C ASP A 186 -12.60 -14.58 0.76
N ASN A 187 -12.04 -13.46 0.31
CA ASN A 187 -12.09 -12.18 1.01
C ASN A 187 -13.35 -11.35 0.70
N LYS A 188 -14.31 -11.89 -0.08
CA LYS A 188 -15.50 -11.17 -0.57
C LYS A 188 -15.15 -9.85 -1.27
N LYS A 189 -14.03 -9.82 -2.00
CA LYS A 189 -13.56 -8.68 -2.78
C LYS A 189 -13.78 -8.90 -4.26
N PHE A 190 -13.73 -7.81 -5.02
CA PHE A 190 -13.79 -7.84 -6.47
C PHE A 190 -12.39 -7.95 -7.07
N CYS A 191 -12.32 -8.59 -8.22
CA CYS A 191 -11.18 -8.48 -9.12
C CYS A 191 -11.39 -7.28 -10.07
N LYS A 192 -10.38 -6.97 -10.88
CA LYS A 192 -10.45 -5.88 -11.87
C LYS A 192 -11.63 -5.98 -12.84
N HIS A 193 -12.09 -7.19 -13.18
CA HIS A 193 -13.21 -7.37 -14.12
C HIS A 193 -14.56 -7.02 -13.48
N LEU A 194 -14.83 -7.51 -12.27
CA LEU A 194 -16.03 -7.14 -11.51
C LEU A 194 -16.07 -5.63 -11.24
N THR A 195 -14.93 -5.05 -10.86
CA THR A 195 -14.82 -3.59 -10.68
C THR A 195 -15.16 -2.84 -11.97
N LYS A 196 -14.59 -3.25 -13.11
CA LYS A 196 -14.88 -2.60 -14.39
C LYS A 196 -16.34 -2.77 -14.82
N LEU A 197 -16.95 -3.93 -14.58
CA LEU A 197 -18.36 -4.15 -14.84
C LEU A 197 -19.24 -3.14 -14.10
N PHE A 198 -18.99 -2.91 -12.81
CA PHE A 198 -19.76 -1.94 -12.04
C PHE A 198 -19.51 -0.48 -12.47
N LEU A 199 -18.29 -0.13 -12.88
CA LEU A 199 -18.02 1.19 -13.46
C LEU A 199 -18.79 1.38 -14.78
N LEU A 200 -18.79 0.36 -15.65
CA LEU A 200 -19.54 0.38 -16.90
C LEU A 200 -21.06 0.43 -16.67
N LEU A 201 -21.56 -0.24 -15.62
CA LEU A 201 -22.95 -0.14 -15.21
C LEU A 201 -23.26 1.25 -14.68
N LYS A 202 -22.39 1.87 -13.88
CA LYS A 202 -22.58 3.25 -13.39
C LYS A 202 -22.78 4.23 -14.56
N ASP A 203 -21.94 4.11 -15.59
CA ASP A 203 -21.99 4.98 -16.76
C ASP A 203 -23.27 4.76 -17.61
N LYS A 204 -23.86 3.56 -17.56
CA LYS A 204 -25.11 3.22 -18.26
C LYS A 204 -26.37 3.55 -17.45
N ASP A 205 -26.37 3.15 -16.19
CA ASP A 205 -27.44 3.31 -15.21
C ASP A 205 -26.88 3.17 -13.78
N GLU A 206 -26.57 4.31 -13.16
CA GLU A 206 -26.05 4.38 -11.80
C GLU A 206 -27.01 3.77 -10.77
N THR A 207 -28.32 3.85 -10.98
CA THR A 207 -29.32 3.32 -10.03
C THR A 207 -29.25 1.79 -9.99
N ILE A 208 -29.12 1.14 -11.14
CA ILE A 208 -28.98 -0.32 -11.20
C ILE A 208 -27.65 -0.76 -10.61
N ALA A 209 -26.56 -0.04 -10.90
CA ALA A 209 -25.24 -0.35 -10.34
C ALA A 209 -25.27 -0.27 -8.80
N GLU A 210 -25.85 0.80 -8.25
CA GLU A 210 -26.03 0.97 -6.81
C GLU A 210 -26.95 -0.09 -6.21
N PHE A 211 -28.04 -0.48 -6.88
CA PHE A 211 -28.95 -1.53 -6.41
C PHE A 211 -28.19 -2.83 -6.12
N PHE A 212 -27.39 -3.31 -7.09
CA PHE A 212 -26.64 -4.56 -6.93
C PHE A 212 -25.56 -4.43 -5.86
N LEU A 213 -24.83 -3.31 -5.81
CA LEU A 213 -23.81 -3.09 -4.79
C LEU A 213 -24.40 -3.00 -3.38
N ASN A 214 -25.54 -2.34 -3.20
CA ASN A 214 -26.26 -2.28 -1.92
C ASN A 214 -26.69 -3.67 -1.47
N LYS A 215 -27.26 -4.48 -2.38
CA LYS A 215 -27.66 -5.87 -2.06
C LYS A 215 -26.49 -6.74 -1.61
N LEU A 216 -25.31 -6.54 -2.21
CA LEU A 216 -24.08 -7.19 -1.77
C LEU A 216 -23.64 -6.69 -0.38
N ALA A 217 -23.70 -5.39 -0.13
CA ALA A 217 -23.21 -4.76 1.09
C ALA A 217 -24.08 -5.08 2.32
N GLU A 218 -25.41 -5.09 2.19
CA GLU A 218 -26.38 -5.27 3.28
C GLU A 218 -26.11 -6.53 4.13
N ASN A 219 -25.59 -7.62 3.54
CA ASN A 219 -25.35 -8.89 4.24
C ASN A 219 -24.20 -9.70 3.64
N ILE A 220 -23.06 -9.08 3.35
CA ILE A 220 -21.94 -9.67 2.59
C ILE A 220 -21.48 -11.05 3.10
N ASN A 221 -21.54 -11.31 4.41
CA ASN A 221 -21.16 -12.59 5.02
C ASN A 221 -22.08 -13.75 4.61
N THR A 222 -23.30 -13.45 4.14
CA THR A 222 -24.28 -14.44 3.67
C THR A 222 -24.19 -14.71 2.18
N TRP A 223 -23.28 -14.02 1.47
CA TRP A 223 -23.08 -14.19 0.04
C TRP A 223 -22.00 -15.21 -0.27
N ASN A 224 -22.24 -16.05 -1.26
CA ASN A 224 -21.28 -17.00 -1.79
C ASN A 224 -20.56 -16.39 -3.00
N PHE A 225 -19.23 -16.33 -2.92
CA PHE A 225 -18.37 -15.87 -4.00
C PHE A 225 -17.68 -17.12 -4.54
N THR A 226 -18.02 -17.54 -5.75
CA THR A 226 -17.60 -18.84 -6.31
C THR A 226 -17.08 -18.69 -7.74
N SER A 227 -16.37 -19.71 -8.22
CA SER A 227 -15.84 -19.80 -9.59
C SER A 227 -16.82 -20.43 -10.56
#